data_AF-A0A5N6UVZ7-F1
#
_entry.id   AF-A0A5N6UVZ7-F1
#
_cell.length_a   1.000
_cell.length_b   1.000
_cell.length_c   1.000
_cell.angle_alpha   90.00
_cell.angle_beta   90.00
_cell.angle_gamma   90.00
#
_symmetry.space_group_name_H-M   'P 1'
#
loop_
_entity.id
_entity.type
_entity.pdbx_description
1 polymer ?
#
loop_
_entity_poly.entity_id
_entity_poly.type
_entity_poly.pdbx_seq_one_letter_code
_entity_poly.pdbx_strand_id
1 'polypeptide(L)'
;MIQKHPLMNEYWEDKRAKAHLIQVPAYILASMSTGLHAFGSTRCYEDILHENKWLRVNATQEWHDLYQLETIADLKALPRLLCKGNLESPGSSPMSSTLGS
;
A
#
# COMPACT_ATOMS: atom_id res chain seq x y z
N MET A 1 11.08 -26.33 -9.62
CA MET A 1 11.12 -25.22 -10.60
C MET A 1 12.42 -24.45 -10.55
N ILE A 2 12.91 -24.04 -9.37
CA ILE A 2 14.22 -23.38 -9.21
C ILE A 2 15.39 -24.13 -9.86
N GLN A 3 15.45 -25.47 -9.77
CA GLN A 3 16.49 -26.26 -10.47
C GLN A 3 16.41 -26.17 -12.02
N LYS A 4 15.20 -25.99 -12.57
CA LYS A 4 14.96 -25.88 -14.03
C LYS A 4 15.13 -24.44 -14.54
N HIS A 5 14.78 -23.46 -13.70
CA HIS A 5 14.86 -22.03 -13.98
C HIS A 5 15.57 -21.34 -12.81
N PRO A 6 16.90 -21.39 -12.72
CA PRO A 6 17.65 -20.88 -11.58
C PRO A 6 17.78 -19.34 -11.56
N LEU A 7 17.57 -18.68 -12.69
CA LEU A 7 17.69 -17.23 -12.87
C LEU A 7 16.35 -16.64 -13.34
N MET A 8 16.21 -15.31 -13.20
CA MET A 8 15.05 -14.57 -13.71
C MET A 8 14.92 -14.77 -15.23
N ASN A 9 13.71 -15.11 -15.67
CA ASN A 9 13.38 -15.37 -17.07
C ASN A 9 11.86 -15.20 -17.28
N GLU A 10 11.39 -15.44 -18.50
CA GLU A 10 9.97 -15.31 -18.86
C GLU A 10 9.03 -16.11 -17.95
N TYR A 11 9.45 -17.30 -17.50
CA TYR A 11 8.65 -18.11 -16.56
C TYR A 11 8.45 -17.41 -15.21
N TRP A 12 9.50 -16.78 -14.66
CA TRP A 12 9.40 -16.08 -13.38
C TRP A 12 8.76 -14.70 -13.51
N GLU A 13 8.99 -13.99 -14.62
CA GLU A 13 8.32 -12.73 -14.92
C GLU A 13 6.80 -12.90 -15.00
N ASP A 14 6.30 -14.01 -15.55
CA ASP A 14 4.87 -14.34 -15.53
C ASP A 14 4.31 -14.51 -14.11
N LYS A 15 5.14 -14.93 -13.14
CA LYS A 15 4.72 -15.07 -11.73
C LYS A 15 4.81 -13.78 -10.94
N ARG A 16 5.42 -12.73 -11.50
CA ARG A 16 5.52 -11.44 -10.85
C ARG A 16 4.16 -10.73 -10.88
N ALA A 17 3.71 -10.27 -9.72
CA ALA A 17 2.48 -9.49 -9.64
C ALA A 17 2.61 -8.16 -10.41
N LYS A 18 1.60 -7.83 -11.23
CA LYS A 18 1.54 -6.60 -12.03
C LYS A 18 0.89 -5.48 -11.22
N ALA A 19 1.55 -5.04 -10.15
CA ALA A 19 1.00 -4.07 -9.19
C ALA A 19 0.61 -2.71 -9.81
N HIS A 20 1.27 -2.30 -10.90
CA HIS A 20 0.91 -1.09 -11.66
C HIS A 20 -0.51 -1.10 -12.26
N LEU A 21 -1.17 -2.25 -12.34
CA LEU A 21 -2.56 -2.38 -12.81
C LEU A 21 -3.61 -2.16 -11.70
N ILE A 22 -3.18 -2.04 -10.44
CA ILE A 22 -4.08 -1.79 -9.31
C ILE A 22 -4.57 -0.33 -9.41
N GLN A 23 -5.90 -0.19 -9.44
CA GLN A 23 -6.59 1.10 -9.54
C GLN A 23 -7.46 1.41 -8.31
N VAL A 24 -7.59 0.46 -7.39
CA VAL A 24 -8.37 0.62 -6.16
C VAL A 24 -7.47 1.08 -5.03
N PRO A 25 -8.00 1.85 -4.06
CA PRO A 25 -7.22 2.23 -2.91
C PRO A 25 -6.62 1.01 -2.19
N ALA A 26 -5.34 1.10 -1.81
CA ALA A 26 -4.59 -0.03 -1.30
C ALA A 26 -3.96 0.25 0.07
N TYR A 27 -4.16 -0.64 1.03
CA TYR A 27 -3.47 -0.60 2.30
C TYR A 27 -2.51 -1.80 2.39
N ILE A 28 -1.22 -1.52 2.44
CA ILE A 28 -0.15 -2.51 2.29
C ILE A 28 0.61 -2.63 3.60
N LEU A 29 0.83 -3.87 4.05
CA LEU A 29 1.64 -4.19 5.21
C LEU A 29 2.97 -4.81 4.78
N ALA A 30 4.08 -4.26 5.27
CA ALA A 30 5.41 -4.83 5.13
C ALA A 30 5.96 -5.25 6.51
N SER A 31 6.06 -6.56 6.74
CA SER A 31 6.69 -7.11 7.94
C SER A 31 8.18 -7.33 7.72
N MET A 32 8.99 -6.66 8.55
CA MET A 32 10.46 -6.72 8.49
C MET A 32 11.04 -7.86 9.32
N SER A 33 10.21 -8.76 9.87
CA SER A 33 10.67 -9.78 10.81
C SER A 33 11.49 -10.90 10.14
N THR A 34 11.06 -11.39 8.97
CA THR A 34 11.68 -12.55 8.30
C THR A 34 12.15 -12.24 6.88
N GLY A 35 11.82 -11.06 6.34
CA GLY A 35 12.16 -10.66 4.97
C GLY A 35 11.39 -11.40 3.87
N LEU A 36 10.59 -12.43 4.20
CA LEU A 36 9.87 -13.27 3.23
C LEU A 36 8.87 -12.48 2.39
N HIS A 37 8.08 -11.62 3.05
CA HIS A 37 7.05 -10.80 2.42
C HIS A 37 7.45 -9.33 2.29
N ALA A 38 8.47 -8.88 3.04
CA ALA A 38 8.91 -7.49 3.09
C ALA A 38 9.19 -6.91 1.70
N PHE A 39 10.00 -7.60 0.90
CA PHE A 39 10.39 -7.14 -0.44
C PHE A 39 9.20 -7.10 -1.40
N GLY A 40 8.32 -8.10 -1.35
CA GLY A 40 7.11 -8.13 -2.18
C GLY A 40 6.15 -6.99 -1.84
N SER A 41 5.90 -6.76 -0.55
CA SER A 41 5.01 -5.69 -0.08
C SER A 41 5.55 -4.31 -0.41
N THR A 42 6.84 -4.04 -0.12
CA THR A 42 7.47 -2.76 -0.41
C THR A 42 7.50 -2.49 -1.91
N ARG A 43 7.87 -3.48 -2.73
CA ARG A 43 7.87 -3.33 -4.18
C ARG A 43 6.46 -3.11 -4.74
N CYS A 44 5.45 -3.80 -4.22
CA CYS A 44 4.06 -3.58 -4.60
C CYS A 44 3.64 -2.13 -4.32
N TYR A 45 4.00 -1.59 -3.15
CA TYR A 45 3.73 -0.20 -2.81
C TYR A 45 4.41 0.77 -3.78
N GLU A 46 5.67 0.54 -4.16
CA GLU A 46 6.37 1.36 -5.15
C GLU A 46 5.73 1.29 -6.56
N ASP A 47 5.37 0.09 -7.00
CA ASP A 47 4.90 -0.17 -8.38
C ASP A 47 3.45 0.30 -8.64
N ILE A 48 2.62 0.50 -7.60
CA ILE A 48 1.27 1.10 -7.78
C ILE A 48 1.41 2.56 -8.20
N LEU A 49 0.69 3.01 -9.24
CA LEU A 49 0.91 4.34 -9.82
C LEU A 49 0.16 5.48 -9.10
N HIS A 50 -0.96 5.18 -8.43
CA HIS A 50 -1.76 6.21 -7.75
C HIS A 50 -1.33 6.45 -6.30
N GLU A 51 -1.66 7.62 -5.78
CA GLU A 51 -1.33 8.04 -4.40
C GLU A 51 -2.31 7.54 -3.34
N ASN A 52 -3.46 6.99 -3.75
CA ASN A 52 -4.45 6.39 -2.85
C ASN A 52 -3.97 5.03 -2.30
N LYS A 53 -2.78 5.02 -1.71
CA LYS A 53 -2.14 3.85 -1.14
C LYS A 53 -1.42 4.22 0.15
N TRP A 54 -1.43 3.31 1.10
CA TRP A 54 -0.78 3.50 2.39
C TRP A 54 0.10 2.29 2.70
N LEU A 55 1.25 2.54 3.32
CA LEU A 55 2.20 1.52 3.75
C LEU A 55 2.33 1.54 5.27
N ARG A 56 2.08 0.40 5.90
CA ARG A 56 2.45 0.15 7.30
C ARG A 56 3.64 -0.78 7.35
N VAL A 57 4.62 -0.45 8.16
CA VAL A 57 5.81 -1.29 8.39
C VAL A 57 5.82 -1.73 9.84
N ASN A 58 6.07 -3.01 10.08
CA ASN A 58 6.22 -3.56 11.43
C ASN A 58 7.49 -4.42 11.54
N ALA A 59 7.92 -4.69 12.77
CA ALA A 59 9.10 -5.51 13.07
C ALA A 59 8.73 -6.92 13.58
N THR A 60 7.44 -7.20 13.74
CA THR A 60 6.93 -8.45 14.30
C THR A 60 6.51 -9.41 13.21
N GLN A 61 6.44 -10.70 13.56
CA GLN A 61 5.95 -11.74 12.66
C GLN A 61 4.50 -11.44 12.25
N GLU A 62 4.17 -11.68 10.97
CA GLU A 62 2.89 -11.32 10.34
C GLU A 62 1.65 -11.82 11.08
N TRP A 63 1.64 -13.05 11.58
CA TRP A 63 0.50 -13.61 12.31
C TRP A 63 0.40 -12.97 13.68
N HIS A 64 1.52 -12.79 14.37
CA HIS A 64 1.53 -12.08 15.64
C HIS A 64 0.91 -10.69 15.48
N ASP A 65 1.35 -9.94 14.47
CA ASP A 65 0.84 -8.60 14.19
C ASP A 65 -0.63 -8.56 13.81
N LEU A 66 -1.07 -9.46 12.92
CA LEU A 66 -2.45 -9.53 12.42
C LEU A 66 -3.48 -9.69 13.55
N TYR A 67 -3.09 -10.40 14.61
CA TYR A 67 -3.97 -10.67 15.76
C TYR A 67 -3.85 -9.63 16.90
N GLN A 68 -3.02 -8.59 16.75
CA GLN A 68 -2.98 -7.51 17.73
C GLN A 68 -4.25 -6.66 17.66
N LEU A 69 -4.73 -6.21 18.81
CA LEU A 69 -5.94 -5.40 18.92
C LEU A 69 -5.80 -4.09 18.14
N GLU A 70 -4.60 -3.51 18.16
CA GLU A 70 -4.24 -2.28 17.46
C GLU A 70 -4.33 -2.47 15.94
N THR A 71 -3.78 -3.57 15.41
CA THR A 71 -3.84 -3.91 13.98
C THR A 71 -5.28 -4.14 13.52
N ILE A 72 -6.08 -4.84 14.34
CA ILE A 72 -7.50 -5.07 14.06
C ILE A 72 -8.26 -3.74 14.05
N ALA A 73 -7.97 -2.83 15.00
CA ALA A 73 -8.59 -1.51 15.06
C ALA A 73 -8.24 -0.66 13.83
N ASP A 74 -6.97 -0.67 13.41
CA ASP A 74 -6.50 0.05 12.23
C ASP A 74 -7.18 -0.46 10.94
N LEU A 75 -7.23 -1.79 10.76
CA LEU A 75 -7.91 -2.41 9.63
C LEU A 75 -9.41 -2.06 9.59
N LYS A 76 -10.08 -2.00 10.74
CA LYS A 76 -11.49 -1.58 10.84
C LYS A 76 -11.71 -0.11 10.49
N ALA A 77 -10.72 0.74 10.72
CA ALA A 77 -10.78 2.16 10.38
C ALA A 77 -10.59 2.41 8.87
N LEU A 78 -9.91 1.51 8.17
CA LEU A 78 -9.57 1.66 6.75
C LEU A 78 -10.78 1.97 5.85
N PRO A 79 -11.91 1.23 5.87
CA PRO A 79 -13.05 1.54 5.01
C PRO A 79 -13.59 2.96 5.22
N ARG A 80 -13.55 3.45 6.47
CA ARG A 80 -13.96 4.82 6.79
C ARG A 80 -13.00 5.86 6.23
N LEU A 81 -11.69 5.59 6.22
CA LEU A 81 -10.70 6.47 5.59
C LEU A 81 -10.90 6.53 4.08
N LEU A 82 -11.16 5.38 3.44
CA LEU A 82 -11.42 5.29 2.01
C LEU A 82 -12.69 6.04 1.58
N CYS A 83 -13.78 5.93 2.35
CA CYS A 83 -15.02 6.64 2.04
C CYS A 83 -14.95 8.16 2.29
N LYS A 84 -14.11 8.61 3.24
CA LYS A 84 -13.93 10.03 3.53
C LYS A 84 -12.95 10.74 2.60
N GLY A 85 -11.93 10.03 2.10
CA GLY A 85 -10.93 10.57 1.17
C GLY A 85 -11.48 11.01 -0.18
N ASN A 86 -12.71 10.61 -0.53
CA ASN A 86 -13.39 11.05 -1.75
C ASN A 86 -14.07 12.44 -1.62
N LEU A 87 -13.99 13.11 -0.46
CA LEU A 87 -14.65 14.41 -0.26
C LEU A 87 -13.73 15.61 -0.32
N GLU A 88 -12.41 15.47 -0.19
CA GLU A 88 -11.51 16.63 -0.28
C GLU A 88 -10.28 16.32 -1.14
N SER A 89 -10.28 16.86 -2.36
CA SER A 89 -9.03 17.12 -3.08
C SER A 89 -8.42 18.40 -2.47
N PRO A 90 -7.17 18.38 -1.96
CA PRO A 90 -6.54 19.57 -1.43
C PRO A 90 -6.06 20.43 -2.61
N GLY A 91 -6.95 21.24 -3.17
CA GLY A 91 -6.62 21.98 -4.40
C GLY A 91 -7.43 23.22 -4.75
N SER A 92 -8.41 23.63 -3.94
CA SER A 92 -9.10 24.91 -4.18
C SER A 92 -9.36 25.66 -2.87
N SER A 93 -8.31 26.21 -2.28
CA SER A 93 -8.50 27.37 -1.42
C SER A 93 -9.06 28.51 -2.28
N PRO A 94 -10.17 29.17 -1.89
CA PRO A 94 -10.64 30.35 -2.59
C PRO A 94 -9.62 31.46 -2.35
N MET A 95 -9.02 31.98 -3.42
CA MET A 95 -8.36 33.29 -3.37
C MET A 95 -9.42 34.34 -3.02
N SER A 96 -9.52 34.73 -1.76
CA SER A 96 -10.26 35.94 -1.37
C SER A 96 -9.38 37.16 -1.68
N SER A 97 -9.39 37.59 -2.94
CA SER A 97 -8.92 38.92 -3.33
C SER A 97 -10.09 39.91 -3.19
N THR A 98 -10.06 40.76 -2.18
CA THR A 98 -10.75 42.07 -2.17
C THR A 98 -10.13 42.89 -1.04
N LEU A 99 -9.04 43.63 -1.30
CA LEU A 99 -9.04 45.03 -1.74
C LEU A 99 -9.95 45.93 -0.91
N GLY A 100 -9.30 46.62 0.04
CA GLY A 100 -9.45 48.04 0.38
C GLY A 100 -10.83 48.70 0.28
N SER A 101 -11.27 49.23 1.43
CA SER A 101 -11.85 50.57 1.55
C SER A 101 -11.48 51.14 2.91
#